data_AF-B8M7S9-F1
#
_entry.id   AF-B8M7S9-F1
#
_cell.length_a   1.000
_cell.length_b   1.000
_cell.length_c   1.000
_cell.angle_alpha   90.00
_cell.angle_beta   90.00
_cell.angle_gamma   90.00
#
_symmetry.space_group_name_H-M   'P 1'
#
loop_
_entity.id
_entity.type
_entity.pdbx_description
1 polymer ?
#
loop_
_entity_poly.entity_id
_entity_poly.type
_entity_poly.pdbx_seq_one_letter_code
_entity_poly.pdbx_strand_id
1 'polypeptide(L)'
;MSAFQNLDPAGVSPEDRINALRGYKATINNPRVSEEAKQHAHEMIDSLGGDQPRAEMKQFDQQHDQNRVAGGLKAYVFALIILSDMERWMC
;
A
#
# COMPACT_ATOMS: atom_id res chain seq x y z
N MET A 1 -22.43 8.99 -3.67
CA MET A 1 -21.35 9.98 -3.48
C MET A 1 -20.40 9.39 -2.45
N SER A 2 -19.17 9.03 -2.83
CA SER A 2 -18.25 8.33 -1.92
C SER A 2 -17.73 9.29 -0.86
N ALA A 3 -17.78 8.91 0.41
CA ALA A 3 -17.35 9.73 1.56
C ALA A 3 -15.88 10.18 1.49
N PHE A 4 -15.12 9.58 0.57
CA PHE A 4 -13.70 9.81 0.38
C PHE A 4 -13.36 10.89 -0.68
N GLN A 5 -14.35 11.42 -1.42
CA GLN A 5 -14.10 12.36 -2.53
C GLN A 5 -13.60 13.76 -2.11
N ASN A 6 -13.62 14.11 -0.82
CA ASN A 6 -13.31 15.46 -0.32
C ASN A 6 -12.08 15.52 0.62
N LEU A 7 -11.25 14.48 0.65
CA LEU A 7 -9.97 14.51 1.38
C LEU A 7 -8.87 14.87 0.39
N ASP A 8 -7.96 15.76 0.82
CA ASP A 8 -6.91 16.46 0.03
C ASP A 8 -6.35 15.68 -1.17
N PRO A 9 -5.92 16.35 -2.27
CA PRO A 9 -5.36 15.70 -3.46
C PRO A 9 -4.05 14.92 -3.20
N ALA A 10 -3.48 14.99 -1.99
CA ALA A 10 -2.49 14.05 -1.46
C ALA A 10 -3.18 12.81 -0.84
N GLY A 11 -4.28 12.38 -1.46
CA GLY A 11 -5.36 11.60 -0.89
C GLY A 11 -4.92 10.25 -0.35
N VAL A 12 -5.59 9.82 0.73
CA VAL A 12 -5.48 8.51 1.39
C VAL A 12 -5.02 7.46 0.42
N SER A 13 -3.84 6.95 0.76
CA SER A 13 -3.14 5.98 -0.06
C SER A 13 -4.03 4.77 -0.28
N PRO A 14 -3.91 4.04 -1.40
CA PRO A 14 -4.66 2.80 -1.60
C PRO A 14 -4.51 1.82 -0.42
N GLU A 15 -3.37 1.83 0.26
CA GLU A 15 -3.11 1.11 1.51
C GLU A 15 -4.07 1.53 2.64
N ASP A 16 -4.32 2.82 2.81
CA ASP A 16 -5.22 3.35 3.85
C ASP A 16 -6.68 2.95 3.58
N ARG A 17 -7.12 2.97 2.30
CA ARG A 17 -8.45 2.47 1.89
C ARG A 17 -8.62 1.00 2.26
N ILE A 18 -7.57 0.20 2.09
CA ILE A 18 -7.58 -1.24 2.39
C ILE A 18 -7.58 -1.49 3.89
N ASN A 19 -6.79 -0.72 4.63
CA ASN A 19 -6.75 -0.80 6.08
C ASN A 19 -8.12 -0.42 6.68
N ALA A 20 -8.78 0.61 6.14
CA ALA A 20 -10.14 0.98 6.52
C ALA A 20 -11.14 -0.15 6.23
N LEU A 21 -11.13 -0.73 5.02
CA LEU A 21 -11.98 -1.87 4.66
C LEU A 21 -11.79 -3.08 5.58
N ARG A 22 -10.53 -3.40 5.93
CA ARG A 22 -10.23 -4.46 6.91
C ARG A 22 -10.83 -4.15 8.27
N GLY A 23 -10.72 -2.90 8.72
CA GLY A 23 -11.30 -2.42 9.97
C GLY A 23 -12.82 -2.58 9.99
N TYR A 24 -13.52 -2.07 8.97
CA TYR A 24 -14.98 -2.21 8.89
C TYR A 24 -15.44 -3.66 8.80
N LYS A 25 -14.72 -4.52 8.08
CA LYS A 25 -15.00 -5.96 8.03
C LYS A 25 -14.81 -6.64 9.39
N ALA A 26 -13.82 -6.19 10.18
CA ALA A 26 -13.65 -6.66 11.55
C ALA A 26 -14.80 -6.22 12.47
N THR A 27 -15.29 -4.98 12.30
CA THR A 27 -16.46 -4.46 13.03
C THR A 27 -17.68 -5.34 12.78
N ILE A 28 -17.98 -5.69 11.53
CA ILE A 28 -19.15 -6.53 11.18
C ILE A 28 -19.12 -7.90 11.90
N ASN A 29 -17.94 -8.52 11.99
CA ASN A 29 -17.78 -9.84 12.60
C ASN A 29 -17.66 -9.80 14.13
N ASN A 30 -17.58 -8.63 14.74
CA ASN A 30 -17.40 -8.52 16.19
C ASN A 30 -18.77 -8.65 16.90
N PRO A 31 -18.98 -9.66 17.76
CA PRO A 31 -20.24 -9.80 18.50
C PRO A 31 -20.44 -8.72 19.58
N ARG A 32 -19.39 -7.94 19.91
CA ARG A 32 -19.44 -6.88 20.95
C ARG A 32 -19.81 -5.51 20.41
N VAL A 33 -19.98 -5.33 19.10
CA VAL A 33 -20.39 -4.04 18.52
C VAL A 33 -21.90 -4.00 18.35
N SER A 34 -22.48 -2.79 18.42
CA SER A 34 -23.92 -2.62 18.20
C SER A 34 -24.31 -2.89 16.75
N GLU A 35 -25.58 -3.22 16.53
CA GLU A 35 -26.10 -3.45 15.18
C GLU A 35 -26.03 -2.18 14.31
N GLU A 36 -26.22 -0.99 14.89
CA GLU A 36 -26.06 0.28 14.16
C GLU A 36 -24.63 0.46 13.66
N ALA A 37 -23.63 0.08 14.47
CA ALA A 37 -22.23 0.17 14.07
C ALA A 37 -21.89 -0.81 12.94
N LYS A 38 -22.51 -2.00 12.93
CA LYS A 38 -22.36 -2.97 11.83
C LYS A 38 -23.00 -2.46 10.55
N GLN A 39 -24.21 -1.88 10.64
CA GLN A 39 -24.90 -1.29 9.50
C GLN A 39 -24.08 -0.15 8.87
N HIS A 40 -23.55 0.75 9.69
CA HIS A 40 -22.66 1.80 9.23
C HIS A 40 -21.37 1.24 8.59
N ALA A 41 -20.80 0.17 9.15
CA ALA A 41 -19.64 -0.49 8.57
C ALA A 41 -19.93 -1.07 7.17
N HIS A 42 -21.14 -1.61 6.95
CA HIS A 42 -21.56 -2.06 5.62
C HIS A 42 -21.64 -0.91 4.60
N GLU A 43 -22.26 0.21 4.98
CA GLU A 43 -22.37 1.39 4.11
C GLU A 43 -21.01 1.98 3.74
N MET A 44 -20.07 1.97 4.69
CA MET A 44 -18.70 2.44 4.44
C MET A 44 -17.93 1.50 3.51
N ILE A 45 -18.13 0.18 3.60
CA ILE A 45 -17.51 -0.78 2.67
C ILE A 45 -17.97 -0.55 1.23
N ASP A 46 -19.26 -0.31 1.04
CA ASP A 46 -19.82 -0.01 -0.29
C ASP A 46 -19.31 1.34 -0.82
N SER A 47 -19.24 2.36 0.04
CA SER A 47 -18.71 3.69 -0.28
C SER A 47 -17.23 3.68 -0.69
N LEU A 48 -16.45 2.72 -0.16
CA LEU A 48 -15.02 2.56 -0.44
C LEU A 48 -14.72 1.76 -1.73
N GLY A 49 -15.75 1.22 -2.40
CA GLY A 49 -15.62 0.47 -3.65
C GLY A 49 -15.47 -1.04 -3.48
N GLY A 50 -15.84 -1.60 -2.33
CA GLY A 50 -15.85 -3.04 -2.10
C GLY A 50 -14.49 -3.72 -2.33
N ASP A 51 -14.40 -4.60 -3.33
CA ASP A 51 -13.19 -5.38 -3.64
C ASP A 51 -12.17 -4.66 -4.55
N GLN A 52 -12.52 -3.52 -5.15
CA GLN A 52 -11.66 -2.74 -6.05
C GLN A 52 -10.26 -2.40 -5.48
N PRO A 53 -10.12 -1.97 -4.21
CA PRO A 53 -8.81 -1.61 -3.67
C PRO A 53 -7.80 -2.78 -3.60
N ARG A 54 -8.25 -4.04 -3.68
CA ARG A 54 -7.33 -5.18 -3.75
C ARG A 54 -6.57 -5.26 -5.09
N ALA A 55 -7.19 -4.79 -6.18
CA ALA A 55 -6.55 -4.75 -7.49
C ALA A 55 -5.50 -3.64 -7.57
N GLU A 56 -5.80 -2.48 -6.98
CA GLU A 56 -4.86 -1.36 -6.85
C GLU A 56 -3.64 -1.78 -6.02
N MET A 57 -3.81 -2.45 -4.87
CA MET A 57 -2.67 -2.88 -4.03
C MET A 57 -1.71 -3.84 -4.72
N LYS A 58 -2.21 -4.74 -5.59
CA LYS A 58 -1.33 -5.63 -6.36
C LYS A 58 -0.34 -4.83 -7.21
N GLN A 59 -0.74 -3.67 -7.71
CA GLN A 59 0.12 -2.79 -8.50
C GLN A 59 1.13 -2.06 -7.62
N PHE A 60 0.72 -1.60 -6.42
CA PHE A 60 1.63 -0.98 -5.44
C PHE A 60 2.67 -1.95 -4.88
N ASP A 61 2.27 -3.18 -4.53
CA ASP A 61 3.18 -4.24 -4.06
C ASP A 61 4.25 -4.55 -5.14
N GLN A 62 3.82 -4.68 -6.40
CA GLN A 62 4.73 -4.89 -7.54
C GLN A 62 5.70 -3.71 -7.74
N GLN A 63 5.23 -2.47 -7.54
CA GLN A 63 6.05 -1.27 -7.67
C GLN A 63 7.10 -1.16 -6.54
N HIS A 64 6.74 -1.49 -5.31
CA HIS A 64 7.68 -1.52 -4.18
C HIS A 64 8.73 -2.62 -4.36
N ASP A 65 8.37 -3.79 -4.86
CA ASP A 65 9.32 -4.87 -5.14
C ASP A 65 10.35 -4.46 -6.20
N GLN A 66 9.88 -3.88 -7.32
CA GLN A 66 10.75 -3.35 -8.36
C GLN A 66 11.73 -2.28 -7.83
N ASN A 67 11.27 -1.36 -6.98
CA ASN A 67 12.13 -0.33 -6.39
C ASN A 67 13.20 -0.91 -5.47
N ARG A 68 12.87 -1.97 -4.71
CA ARG A 68 13.84 -2.67 -3.84
C ARG A 68 14.89 -3.42 -4.65
N VAL A 69 14.46 -4.16 -5.68
CA VAL A 69 15.36 -4.88 -6.59
C VAL A 69 16.27 -3.91 -7.36
N ALA A 70 15.71 -2.83 -7.91
CA ALA A 70 16.48 -1.81 -8.62
C ALA A 70 17.50 -1.11 -7.72
N GLY A 71 17.15 -0.84 -6.46
CA GLY A 71 18.07 -0.29 -5.47
C GLY A 71 19.26 -1.21 -5.19
N GLY A 72 19.00 -2.49 -4.97
CA GLY A 72 20.06 -3.49 -4.76
C GLY A 72 20.98 -3.65 -5.96
N LEU A 73 20.42 -3.70 -7.17
CA LEU A 73 21.21 -3.83 -8.40
C LEU A 73 22.09 -2.60 -8.64
N LYS A 74 21.57 -1.38 -8.40
CA LYS A 74 22.35 -0.14 -8.48
C LYS A 74 23.51 -0.12 -7.48
N ALA A 75 23.27 -0.53 -6.23
CA ALA A 75 24.30 -0.59 -5.20
C ALA A 75 25.41 -1.61 -5.56
N TYR A 76 25.03 -2.77 -6.08
CA TYR A 76 25.98 -3.79 -6.54
C TYR A 76 26.87 -3.28 -7.68
N VAL A 77 26.27 -2.69 -8.71
CA VAL A 77 27.01 -2.10 -9.84
C VAL A 77 27.96 -1.00 -9.36
N PHE A 78 27.51 -0.14 -8.45
CA PHE A 78 28.36 0.88 -7.84
C PHE A 78 29.54 0.27 -7.09
N ALA A 79 29.32 -0.76 -6.28
CA ALA A 79 30.38 -1.45 -5.56
C ALA A 79 31.41 -2.10 -6.52
N LEU A 80 30.96 -2.70 -7.62
CA LEU A 80 31.86 -3.27 -8.64
C LEU A 80 32.75 -2.21 -9.30
N ILE A 81 32.21 -1.03 -9.59
CA ILE A 81 32.99 0.08 -10.16
C ILE A 81 34.07 0.52 -9.18
N ILE A 82 33.72 0.73 -7.91
CA ILE A 82 34.69 1.11 -6.87
C ILE A 82 35.79 0.06 -6.71
N LEU A 83 35.43 -1.23 -6.69
CA LEU A 83 36.42 -2.31 -6.62
C LEU A 83 37.34 -2.35 -7.84
N SER A 84 36.80 -2.14 -9.04
CA SER A 84 37.58 -2.08 -10.28
C SER A 84 38.54 -0.88 -10.29
N ASP A 85 38.09 0.26 -9.78
CA ASP A 85 38.92 1.46 -9.66
C ASP A 85 40.00 1.26 -8.60
N MET A 86 39.72 0.61 -7.46
CA MET A 86 40.73 0.29 -6.44
C MET A 86 41.85 -0.61 -6.99
N GLU A 87 41.51 -1.65 -7.76
CA GLU A 87 42.53 -2.50 -8.41
C GLU A 87 43.40 -1.72 -9.39
N ARG A 88 42.83 -0.70 -10.05
CA ARG A 88 43.54 0.14 -11.00
C ARG A 88 44.50 1.14 -10.34
N TRP A 89 44.24 1.54 -9.10
CA TRP A 89 45.11 2.44 -8.31
C TRP A 89 46.19 1.70 -7.50
N MET A 90 46.15 0.37 -7.45
CA MET A 90 47.12 -0.46 -6.72
C MET A 90 48.34 -0.91 -7.57
N CYS A 91 48.47 -0.41 -8.80
CA CYS A 91 49.63 -0.57 -9.70
C CYS A 91 50.24 0.79 -10.04
#